data_AF-A0A399RR67-F1
#
_entry.id   AF-A0A399RR67-F1
#
_cell.length_a   1.000
_cell.length_b   1.000
_cell.length_c   1.000
_cell.angle_alpha   90.00
_cell.angle_beta   90.00
_cell.angle_gamma   90.00
#
_symmetry.space_group_name_H-M   'P 1'
#
loop_
_entity.id
_entity.type
_entity.pdbx_description
1 polymer ?
#
loop_
_entity_poly.entity_id
_entity_poly.type
_entity_poly.pdbx_seq_one_letter_code
_entity_poly.pdbx_strand_id
1 'polypeptide(L)'
;MDTSFYQKLSFLVLRIMSSFIFIAAGFNHLVHTAGAAARLQQSELSQLATWMAPAETLVILSGTGLLLGGVALLLGFKTRLAALLLLAILVPITVTVQLTNPEGLGPMFKNIAIAGSLVFFSLNGALYFGLDQVLRQNSRQIVPMSKEKLGAVLALSLVGVFSSCATTSSATQALAAQSQALAAHKYAVLISQPSHLKAAVNTAGTITAESTYKRENFVIMACGKSVEAFVKGGDMAEAIDAGRKAGVTYRVCGMSMKKFELDKSMLVDGVEVVPNGLTHMFDLQLQGYHTVEL
;
A
#
# COMPACT_ATOMS: atom_id res chain seq x y z
N MET A 1 -38.12 -16.71 4.79
CA MET A 1 -37.26 -16.07 5.79
C MET A 1 -37.28 -14.59 5.50
N ASP A 2 -37.98 -13.81 6.31
CA ASP A 2 -37.97 -12.35 6.20
C ASP A 2 -36.55 -11.86 6.54
N THR A 3 -35.93 -11.14 5.61
CA THR A 3 -34.59 -10.61 5.84
C THR A 3 -34.67 -9.45 6.80
N SER A 4 -33.93 -9.57 7.91
CA SER A 4 -33.84 -8.53 8.94
C SER A 4 -33.35 -7.21 8.34
N PHE A 5 -33.79 -6.08 8.90
CA PHE A 5 -33.32 -4.76 8.52
C PHE A 5 -31.79 -4.67 8.49
N TYR A 6 -31.12 -5.27 9.48
CA TYR A 6 -29.65 -5.31 9.56
C TYR A 6 -29.00 -6.03 8.37
N GLN A 7 -29.66 -7.06 7.85
CA GLN A 7 -29.19 -7.76 6.65
C GLN A 7 -29.36 -6.89 5.40
N LYS A 8 -30.47 -6.17 5.27
CA LYS A 8 -30.66 -5.26 4.13
C LYS A 8 -29.64 -4.11 4.16
N LEU A 9 -29.39 -3.59 5.36
CA LEU A 9 -28.41 -2.54 5.60
C LEU A 9 -26.98 -3.02 5.32
N SER A 10 -26.60 -4.23 5.72
CA SER A 10 -25.24 -4.75 5.48
C SER A 10 -24.92 -4.86 3.99
N PHE A 11 -25.87 -5.30 3.16
CA PHE A 11 -25.71 -5.34 1.71
C PHE A 11 -25.54 -3.94 1.11
N LEU A 12 -26.33 -2.97 1.58
CA LEU A 12 -26.22 -1.57 1.13
C LEU A 12 -24.88 -0.96 1.53
N VAL A 13 -24.45 -1.13 2.78
CA VAL A 13 -23.18 -0.59 3.28
C VAL A 13 -22.01 -1.17 2.51
N LEU A 14 -21.98 -2.50 2.30
CA LEU A 14 -20.95 -3.15 1.50
C LEU A 14 -20.91 -2.57 0.08
N ARG A 15 -22.08 -2.35 -0.54
CA ARG A 15 -22.16 -1.79 -1.90
C ARG A 15 -21.60 -0.37 -1.95
N ILE A 16 -21.99 0.49 -1.02
CA ILE A 16 -21.52 1.89 -0.96
C ILE A 16 -20.01 1.93 -0.75
N MET A 17 -19.49 1.19 0.24
CA MET A 17 -18.07 1.19 0.58
C MET A 17 -17.22 0.65 -0.58
N SER A 18 -17.59 -0.50 -1.17
CA SER A 18 -16.89 -1.04 -2.33
C SER A 18 -16.93 -0.09 -3.52
N SER A 19 -18.07 0.56 -3.77
CA SER A 19 -18.21 1.50 -4.90
C SER A 19 -17.31 2.73 -4.77
N PHE A 20 -17.20 3.30 -3.57
CA PHE A 20 -16.33 4.45 -3.34
C PHE A 20 -14.85 4.15 -3.60
N ILE A 21 -14.40 2.92 -3.32
CA ILE A 21 -13.04 2.50 -3.65
C ILE A 21 -12.78 2.62 -5.16
N PHE A 22 -13.72 2.16 -5.99
CA PHE A 22 -13.56 2.22 -7.45
C PHE A 22 -13.73 3.62 -8.00
N ILE A 23 -14.64 4.43 -7.46
CA ILE A 23 -14.83 5.82 -7.88
C ILE A 23 -13.56 6.63 -7.57
N ALA A 24 -13.03 6.49 -6.36
CA ALA A 24 -11.80 7.18 -5.97
C ALA A 24 -10.59 6.70 -6.79
N ALA A 25 -10.47 5.39 -7.03
CA ALA A 25 -9.42 4.83 -7.88
C ALA A 25 -9.53 5.34 -9.33
N GLY A 26 -10.73 5.30 -9.92
CA GLY A 26 -10.99 5.78 -11.28
C GLY A 26 -10.65 7.25 -11.44
N PHE A 27 -11.10 8.10 -10.50
CA PHE A 27 -10.75 9.51 -10.47
C PHE A 27 -9.23 9.73 -10.37
N ASN A 28 -8.55 9.01 -9.47
CA ASN A 28 -7.11 9.11 -9.33
C ASN A 28 -6.35 8.69 -10.60
N HIS A 29 -6.82 7.65 -11.31
CA HIS A 29 -6.25 7.24 -12.59
C HIS A 29 -6.41 8.29 -13.68
N LEU A 30 -7.53 9.02 -13.71
CA LEU A 30 -7.78 10.07 -14.72
C LEU A 30 -7.08 11.40 -14.40
N VAL A 31 -6.88 11.72 -13.12
CA VAL A 31 -6.16 12.94 -12.70
C VAL A 31 -4.64 12.73 -12.75
N HIS A 32 -4.15 11.57 -12.34
CA HIS A 32 -2.72 11.25 -12.28
C HIS A 32 -2.32 10.21 -13.34
N THR A 33 -2.78 10.40 -14.58
CA THR A 33 -2.54 9.48 -15.70
C THR A 33 -1.05 9.19 -15.91
N ALA A 34 -0.22 10.24 -15.97
CA ALA A 34 1.22 10.11 -16.17
C ALA A 34 1.91 9.28 -15.08
N GLY A 35 1.55 9.50 -13.80
CA GLY A 35 2.10 8.74 -12.69
C GLY A 35 1.65 7.27 -12.67
N ALA A 36 0.39 7.01 -13.03
CA ALA A 36 -0.12 5.65 -13.15
C ALA A 36 0.48 4.91 -14.36
N ALA A 37 0.69 5.60 -15.49
CA ALA A 37 1.35 5.05 -16.67
C ALA A 37 2.82 4.72 -16.40
N ALA A 38 3.54 5.60 -15.70
CA ALA A 38 4.92 5.36 -15.29
C ALA A 38 5.06 4.11 -14.40
N ARG A 39 4.13 3.90 -13.46
CA ARG A 39 4.09 2.70 -12.62
C ARG A 39 3.87 1.42 -13.43
N LEU A 40 3.02 1.48 -14.45
CA LEU A 40 2.79 0.35 -15.36
C LEU A 40 4.02 0.08 -16.25
N GLN A 41 4.73 1.13 -16.68
CA GLN A 41 5.95 0.98 -17.47
C GLN A 41 7.12 0.40 -16.67
N GLN A 42 7.20 0.71 -15.38
CA GLN A 42 8.23 0.23 -14.46
C GLN A 42 8.00 -1.22 -13.98
N SER A 43 6.85 -1.82 -14.24
CA SER A 43 6.58 -3.19 -13.79
C SER A 43 7.24 -4.24 -14.69
N GLU A 44 7.69 -5.36 -14.11
CA GLU A 44 8.32 -6.45 -14.88
C GLU A 44 7.41 -7.03 -15.97
N LEU A 45 6.09 -6.94 -15.79
CA LEU A 45 5.08 -7.38 -16.77
C LEU A 45 4.58 -6.25 -17.69
N SER A 46 5.27 -5.11 -17.72
CA SER A 46 4.98 -3.97 -18.60
C SER A 46 4.83 -4.41 -20.06
N GLN A 47 5.69 -5.30 -20.54
CA GLN A 47 5.64 -5.85 -21.90
C GLN A 47 4.32 -6.61 -22.21
N LEU A 48 3.75 -7.31 -21.22
CA LEU A 48 2.46 -8.00 -21.32
C LEU A 48 1.25 -7.07 -21.20
N ALA A 49 1.43 -5.81 -20.82
CA ALA A 49 0.37 -4.81 -20.83
C ALA A 49 0.45 -3.97 -22.11
N THR A 50 1.64 -3.50 -22.47
CA THR A 50 1.84 -2.55 -23.57
C THR A 50 1.65 -3.14 -24.98
N TRP A 51 1.64 -4.48 -25.13
CA TRP A 51 1.28 -5.10 -26.42
C TRP A 51 -0.18 -4.87 -26.81
N MET A 52 -1.06 -4.62 -25.83
CA MET A 52 -2.49 -4.39 -26.07
C MET A 52 -2.77 -2.94 -26.50
N ALA A 53 -2.18 -1.98 -25.77
CA ALA A 53 -2.29 -0.55 -26.03
C ALA A 53 -1.20 0.22 -25.26
N PRO A 54 -0.93 1.48 -25.63
CA PRO A 54 -0.03 2.33 -24.85
C PRO A 54 -0.46 2.46 -23.39
N ALA A 55 0.51 2.56 -22.47
CA ALA A 55 0.27 2.60 -21.03
C ALA A 55 -0.73 3.69 -20.61
N GLU A 56 -0.61 4.89 -21.17
CA GLU A 56 -1.55 6.00 -20.92
C GLU A 56 -2.98 5.65 -21.35
N THR A 57 -3.14 5.04 -22.52
CA THR A 57 -4.45 4.63 -23.03
C THR A 57 -5.09 3.57 -22.12
N LEU A 58 -4.32 2.59 -21.65
CA LEU A 58 -4.80 1.57 -20.72
C LEU A 58 -5.20 2.17 -19.37
N VAL A 59 -4.44 3.15 -18.87
CA VAL A 59 -4.75 3.86 -17.63
C VAL A 59 -6.02 4.72 -17.77
N ILE A 60 -6.21 5.41 -18.89
CA ILE A 60 -7.42 6.20 -19.15
C ILE A 60 -8.65 5.30 -19.30
N LEU A 61 -8.51 4.20 -20.05
CA LEU A 61 -9.58 3.24 -20.28
C LEU A 61 -10.01 2.57 -18.97
N SER A 62 -9.05 2.10 -18.18
CA SER A 62 -9.31 1.54 -16.87
C SER A 62 -9.89 2.58 -15.90
N GLY A 63 -9.34 3.80 -15.84
CA GLY A 63 -9.85 4.87 -15.00
C GLY A 63 -11.30 5.22 -15.30
N THR A 64 -11.65 5.32 -16.58
CA THR A 64 -13.03 5.55 -17.04
C THR A 64 -13.94 4.38 -16.67
N GLY A 65 -13.50 3.14 -16.92
CA GLY A 65 -14.26 1.94 -16.58
C GLY A 65 -14.49 1.77 -15.07
N LEU A 66 -13.50 2.13 -14.24
CA LEU A 66 -13.61 2.13 -12.78
C LEU A 66 -14.62 3.17 -12.28
N LEU A 67 -14.60 4.38 -12.85
CA LEU A 67 -15.56 5.44 -12.50
C LEU A 67 -16.99 5.05 -12.88
N LEU A 68 -17.21 4.65 -14.14
CA LEU A 68 -18.53 4.26 -14.63
C LEU A 68 -19.05 3.02 -13.91
N GLY A 69 -18.20 2.00 -13.74
CA GLY A 69 -18.54 0.78 -13.00
C GLY A 69 -18.83 1.06 -11.54
N GLY A 70 -18.04 1.90 -10.87
CA GLY A 70 -18.22 2.28 -9.47
C GLY A 70 -19.52 3.05 -9.24
N VAL A 71 -19.85 4.02 -10.10
CA VAL A 71 -21.12 4.75 -10.04
C VAL A 71 -22.31 3.81 -10.31
N ALA A 72 -22.21 2.95 -11.32
CA ALA A 72 -23.26 1.96 -11.61
C ALA A 72 -23.49 1.00 -10.44
N LEU A 73 -22.42 0.52 -9.81
CA LEU A 73 -22.49 -0.34 -8.62
C LEU A 73 -23.11 0.41 -7.42
N LEU A 74 -22.74 1.67 -7.19
CA LEU A 74 -23.26 2.50 -6.10
C LEU A 74 -24.79 2.65 -6.19
N LEU A 75 -25.25 3.05 -7.38
CA LEU A 75 -26.66 3.21 -7.71
C LEU A 75 -27.42 1.85 -7.74
N GLY A 76 -26.69 0.73 -7.80
CA GLY A 76 -27.29 -0.58 -8.00
C GLY A 76 -27.96 -0.70 -9.37
N PHE A 77 -27.34 -0.12 -10.40
CA PHE A 77 -27.76 -0.18 -11.80
C PHE A 77 -26.93 -1.22 -12.56
N LYS A 78 -27.60 -2.21 -13.16
CA LYS A 78 -27.00 -3.40 -13.79
C LYS A 78 -25.91 -4.00 -12.90
N THR A 79 -26.21 -4.18 -11.61
CA THR A 79 -25.22 -4.44 -10.55
C THR A 79 -24.29 -5.61 -10.86
N ARG A 80 -24.83 -6.69 -11.43
CA ARG A 80 -24.03 -7.87 -11.80
C ARG A 80 -23.02 -7.57 -12.90
N LEU A 81 -23.43 -6.83 -13.92
CA LEU A 81 -22.56 -6.42 -15.03
C LEU A 81 -21.53 -5.39 -14.57
N ALA A 82 -21.94 -4.43 -13.74
CA ALA A 82 -21.03 -3.46 -13.15
C ALA A 82 -19.93 -4.16 -12.32
N ALA A 83 -20.31 -5.13 -11.50
CA ALA A 83 -19.36 -5.90 -10.71
C ALA A 83 -18.40 -6.74 -11.57
N LEU A 84 -18.90 -7.38 -12.64
CA LEU A 84 -18.07 -8.15 -13.58
C LEU A 84 -17.11 -7.24 -14.36
N LEU A 85 -17.56 -6.07 -14.81
CA LEU A 85 -16.71 -5.08 -15.47
C LEU A 85 -15.58 -4.62 -14.55
N LEU A 86 -15.92 -4.23 -13.32
CA LEU A 86 -14.94 -3.81 -12.31
C LEU A 86 -13.95 -4.94 -11.99
N LEU A 87 -14.40 -6.19 -11.95
CA LEU A 87 -13.54 -7.34 -11.71
C LEU A 87 -12.59 -7.59 -12.87
N ALA A 88 -13.10 -7.49 -14.10
CA ALA A 88 -12.32 -7.63 -15.33
C ALA A 88 -11.25 -6.53 -15.47
N ILE A 89 -11.47 -5.35 -14.90
CA ILE A 89 -10.47 -4.27 -14.84
C ILE A 89 -9.47 -4.48 -13.69
N LEU A 90 -9.97 -4.89 -12.50
CA LEU A 90 -9.15 -5.07 -11.30
C LEU A 90 -8.10 -6.17 -11.45
N VAL A 91 -8.46 -7.30 -12.08
CA VAL A 91 -7.58 -8.47 -12.21
C VAL A 91 -6.30 -8.14 -13.00
N PRO A 92 -6.36 -7.60 -14.23
CA PRO A 92 -5.16 -7.22 -14.96
C PRO A 92 -4.30 -6.18 -14.25
N ILE A 93 -4.91 -5.17 -13.61
CA ILE A 93 -4.17 -4.14 -12.86
C ILE A 93 -3.39 -4.78 -11.70
N THR A 94 -4.02 -5.69 -10.98
CA THR A 94 -3.39 -6.42 -9.86
C THR A 94 -2.24 -7.28 -10.36
N VAL A 95 -2.45 -8.03 -11.44
CA VAL A 95 -1.43 -8.94 -11.98
C VAL A 95 -0.23 -8.19 -12.54
N THR A 96 -0.47 -7.14 -13.31
CA THR A 96 0.62 -6.44 -14.03
C THR A 96 1.43 -5.51 -13.14
N VAL A 97 0.86 -4.97 -12.05
CA VAL A 97 1.53 -3.96 -11.21
C VAL A 97 1.92 -4.49 -9.83
N GLN A 98 1.24 -5.49 -9.28
CA GLN A 98 1.38 -5.83 -7.85
C GLN A 98 1.98 -7.23 -7.58
N LEU A 99 1.98 -8.14 -8.56
CA LEU A 99 2.53 -9.49 -8.36
C LEU A 99 4.07 -9.54 -8.34
N THR A 100 4.75 -8.52 -8.87
CA THR A 100 6.21 -8.53 -9.08
C THR A 100 6.99 -7.61 -8.14
N ASN A 101 6.30 -6.92 -7.22
CA ASN A 101 6.93 -5.99 -6.28
C ASN A 101 7.07 -6.62 -4.87
N PRO A 102 8.28 -6.73 -4.28
CA PRO A 102 8.50 -7.30 -2.94
C PRO A 102 7.79 -6.54 -1.81
N GLU A 103 7.56 -5.23 -1.97
CA GLU A 103 6.78 -4.38 -1.04
C GLU A 103 5.25 -4.43 -1.33
N GLY A 104 4.82 -5.20 -2.34
CA GLY A 104 3.48 -5.17 -2.92
C GLY A 104 2.42 -6.07 -2.25
N LEU A 105 2.79 -6.86 -1.24
CA LEU A 105 1.86 -7.81 -0.61
C LEU A 105 0.63 -7.10 0.02
N GLY A 106 0.83 -5.95 0.67
CA GLY A 106 -0.26 -5.17 1.27
C GLY A 106 -1.29 -4.69 0.22
N PRO A 107 -0.86 -3.94 -0.82
CA PRO A 107 -1.72 -3.55 -1.93
C PRO A 107 -2.42 -4.72 -2.63
N MET A 108 -1.74 -5.86 -2.79
CA MET A 108 -2.31 -7.07 -3.40
C MET A 108 -3.47 -7.63 -2.56
N PHE A 109 -3.28 -7.80 -1.24
CA PHE A 109 -4.34 -8.34 -0.37
C PHE A 109 -5.58 -7.44 -0.31
N LYS A 110 -5.40 -6.12 -0.38
CA LYS A 110 -6.51 -5.19 -0.54
C LYS A 110 -7.31 -5.49 -1.81
N ASN A 111 -6.64 -5.71 -2.94
CA ASN A 111 -7.31 -6.03 -4.21
C ASN A 111 -8.01 -7.39 -4.18
N ILE A 112 -7.47 -8.38 -3.45
CA ILE A 112 -8.15 -9.66 -3.20
C ILE A 112 -9.44 -9.46 -2.40
N ALA A 113 -9.42 -8.67 -1.33
CA ALA A 113 -10.61 -8.39 -0.53
C ALA A 113 -11.69 -7.66 -1.37
N ILE A 114 -11.26 -6.70 -2.19
CA ILE A 114 -12.14 -5.98 -3.13
C ILE A 114 -12.74 -6.95 -4.16
N ALA A 115 -11.93 -7.85 -4.73
CA ALA A 115 -12.39 -8.87 -5.67
C ALA A 115 -13.47 -9.77 -5.03
N GLY A 116 -13.31 -10.15 -3.76
CA GLY A 116 -14.34 -10.87 -3.00
C GLY A 116 -15.68 -10.13 -2.97
N SER A 117 -15.66 -8.81 -2.73
CA SER A 117 -16.87 -7.99 -2.75
C SER A 117 -17.50 -7.90 -4.15
N LEU A 118 -16.69 -7.87 -5.21
CA LEU A 118 -17.18 -7.86 -6.59
C LEU A 118 -17.80 -9.21 -6.98
N VAL A 119 -17.16 -10.33 -6.63
CA VAL A 119 -17.73 -11.67 -6.83
C VAL A 119 -19.07 -11.77 -6.12
N PHE A 120 -19.15 -11.29 -4.88
CA PHE A 120 -20.41 -11.23 -4.14
C PHE A 120 -21.51 -10.50 -4.91
N PHE A 121 -21.26 -9.29 -5.42
CA PHE A 121 -22.27 -8.55 -6.20
C PHE A 121 -22.52 -9.12 -7.60
N SER A 122 -21.55 -9.80 -8.21
CA SER A 122 -21.74 -10.48 -9.51
C SER A 122 -22.75 -11.63 -9.41
N LEU A 123 -22.73 -12.37 -8.29
CA LEU A 123 -23.62 -13.50 -8.03
C LEU A 123 -24.98 -13.03 -7.50
N ASN A 124 -24.95 -12.12 -6.53
CA ASN A 124 -26.15 -11.73 -5.79
C ASN A 124 -26.92 -10.57 -6.45
N GLY A 125 -26.24 -9.64 -7.13
CA GLY A 125 -26.81 -8.36 -7.58
C GLY A 125 -27.03 -7.38 -6.43
N ALA A 126 -27.75 -6.27 -6.66
CA ALA A 126 -27.96 -5.23 -5.65
C ALA A 126 -28.78 -5.71 -4.44
N LEU A 127 -29.70 -6.66 -4.66
CA LEU A 127 -30.71 -7.23 -3.73
C LEU A 127 -31.64 -6.21 -3.05
N TYR A 128 -31.14 -5.12 -2.48
CA TYR A 128 -31.91 -4.07 -1.80
C TYR A 128 -31.49 -2.67 -2.26
N PHE A 129 -32.42 -1.71 -2.17
CA PHE A 129 -32.17 -0.27 -2.35
C PHE A 129 -31.36 0.11 -3.61
N GLY A 130 -31.61 -0.53 -4.76
CA GLY A 130 -30.92 -0.24 -6.02
C GLY A 130 -31.90 0.10 -7.16
N LEU A 131 -31.36 0.72 -8.21
CA LEU A 131 -32.12 1.02 -9.43
C LEU A 131 -32.60 -0.26 -10.13
N ASP A 132 -31.86 -1.36 -10.02
CA ASP A 132 -32.24 -2.66 -10.59
C ASP A 132 -33.62 -3.14 -10.12
N GLN A 133 -33.99 -2.87 -8.87
CA GLN A 133 -35.30 -3.24 -8.33
C GLN A 133 -36.41 -2.35 -8.89
N VAL A 134 -36.18 -1.03 -8.95
CA VAL A 134 -37.13 -0.05 -9.48
C VAL A 134 -37.42 -0.33 -10.96
N LEU A 135 -36.37 -0.58 -11.74
CA LEU A 135 -36.49 -0.89 -13.17
C LEU A 135 -37.16 -2.25 -13.41
N ARG A 136 -36.92 -3.26 -12.57
CA ARG A 136 -37.60 -4.57 -12.66
C ARG A 136 -39.07 -4.52 -12.28
N GLN A 137 -39.49 -3.65 -11.36
CA GLN A 137 -40.91 -3.51 -11.00
C GLN A 137 -41.76 -3.01 -12.19
N ASN A 138 -41.18 -2.22 -13.09
CA ASN A 138 -41.86 -1.71 -14.29
C ASN A 138 -41.88 -2.70 -15.48
N SER A 139 -41.06 -3.76 -15.48
CA SER A 139 -41.05 -4.80 -16.52
C SER A 139 -41.57 -6.14 -16.01
N ARG A 140 -42.79 -6.17 -15.45
CA ARG A 140 -43.55 -7.43 -15.27
C ARG A 140 -44.11 -7.90 -16.61
N GLN A 141 -43.25 -8.44 -17.48
CA GLN A 141 -43.56 -9.47 -18.47
C GLN A 141 -42.30 -9.84 -19.26
N ILE A 142 -41.27 -10.40 -18.61
CA ILE A 142 -40.32 -11.25 -19.33
C ILE A 142 -40.04 -12.49 -18.48
N VAL A 143 -40.38 -13.63 -19.06
CA VAL A 143 -40.25 -15.01 -18.55
C VAL A 143 -38.86 -15.24 -17.92
N PRO A 144 -38.76 -15.98 -16.80
CA PRO A 144 -37.46 -16.33 -16.24
C PRO A 144 -36.68 -17.20 -17.22
N MET A 145 -35.53 -16.70 -17.68
CA MET A 145 -34.52 -17.50 -18.38
C MET A 145 -34.08 -18.65 -17.46
N SER A 146 -34.10 -19.89 -17.97
CA SER A 146 -33.84 -21.09 -17.18
C SER A 146 -32.44 -21.08 -16.56
N LYS A 147 -32.36 -21.56 -15.31
CA LYS A 147 -31.18 -21.51 -14.44
C LYS A 147 -30.03 -22.44 -14.84
N GLU A 148 -29.98 -22.97 -16.06
CA GLU A 148 -29.09 -24.10 -16.35
C GLU A 148 -27.81 -23.79 -17.11
N LYS A 149 -27.56 -22.57 -17.59
CA LYS A 149 -26.33 -22.28 -18.37
C LYS A 149 -25.64 -20.97 -18.06
N LEU A 150 -25.47 -20.64 -16.77
CA LEU A 150 -24.57 -19.54 -16.35
C LEU A 150 -23.53 -19.97 -15.30
N GLY A 151 -23.58 -21.21 -14.82
CA GLY A 151 -22.63 -21.75 -13.84
C GLY A 151 -21.35 -22.34 -14.43
N ALA A 152 -21.21 -22.47 -15.77
CA ALA A 152 -20.17 -23.29 -16.37
C ALA A 152 -19.03 -22.53 -17.10
N VAL A 153 -19.00 -21.19 -17.07
CA VAL A 153 -17.91 -20.41 -17.71
C VAL A 153 -17.06 -19.60 -16.71
N LEU A 154 -17.46 -19.52 -15.43
CA LEU A 154 -16.73 -18.81 -14.36
C LEU A 154 -15.99 -19.75 -13.38
N ALA A 155 -15.99 -21.06 -13.65
CA ALA A 155 -15.32 -22.05 -12.82
C ALA A 155 -13.98 -22.58 -13.40
N LEU A 156 -13.56 -22.12 -14.60
CA LEU A 156 -12.29 -22.55 -15.21
C LEU A 156 -11.14 -21.52 -15.13
N SER A 157 -11.38 -20.32 -14.59
CA SER A 157 -10.34 -19.29 -14.42
C SER A 157 -10.03 -18.96 -12.95
N LEU A 158 -10.67 -19.63 -11.98
CA LEU A 158 -10.37 -19.48 -10.55
C LEU A 158 -9.84 -20.74 -9.85
N VAL A 159 -9.69 -21.87 -10.56
CA VAL A 159 -9.18 -23.14 -9.98
C VAL A 159 -7.74 -23.46 -10.40
N GLY A 160 -7.14 -22.66 -11.29
CA GLY A 160 -5.76 -22.89 -11.78
C GLY A 160 -4.62 -22.28 -10.97
N VAL A 161 -4.88 -21.45 -9.94
CA VAL A 161 -3.80 -20.66 -9.27
C VAL A 161 -3.66 -20.95 -7.77
N PHE A 162 -4.51 -21.78 -7.16
CA PHE A 162 -4.43 -22.07 -5.71
C PHE A 162 -4.13 -23.53 -5.34
N SER A 163 -3.64 -24.36 -6.28
CA SER A 163 -3.25 -25.75 -5.96
C SER A 163 -1.74 -25.99 -5.98
N SER A 164 -0.96 -25.04 -5.47
CA SER A 164 0.46 -25.26 -5.17
C SER A 164 0.86 -24.38 -4.00
N CYS A 165 0.56 -24.84 -2.79
CA CYS A 165 1.38 -24.65 -1.59
C CYS A 165 0.67 -25.28 -0.38
N ALA A 166 0.71 -26.61 -0.31
CA ALA A 166 0.67 -27.32 0.96
C ALA A 166 1.84 -28.32 0.96
N THR A 167 2.87 -27.96 1.72
CA THR A 167 3.83 -28.86 2.39
C THR A 167 4.56 -29.91 1.54
N THR A 168 5.78 -29.56 1.10
CA THR A 168 6.93 -30.46 1.21
C THR A 168 8.08 -29.72 1.88
N SER A 169 8.13 -29.82 3.21
CA SER A 169 9.41 -29.80 3.91
C SER A 169 10.12 -31.09 3.55
N SER A 170 11.20 -31.01 2.76
CA SER A 170 12.38 -31.87 2.87
C SER A 170 13.45 -31.45 1.86
N ALA A 171 14.51 -30.88 2.42
CA ALA A 171 15.91 -31.13 2.11
C ALA A 171 16.46 -30.87 0.69
N THR A 172 17.62 -30.19 0.72
CA THR A 172 18.66 -30.10 -0.31
C THR A 172 18.40 -29.16 -1.48
N GLN A 173 18.42 -27.85 -1.19
CA GLN A 173 19.19 -26.96 -2.05
C GLN A 173 20.52 -26.67 -1.37
N ALA A 174 21.55 -27.35 -1.86
CA ALA A 174 22.91 -26.86 -1.78
C ALA A 174 22.95 -25.53 -2.56
N LEU A 175 22.56 -24.44 -1.92
CA LEU A 175 23.05 -23.14 -2.32
C LEU A 175 24.49 -23.10 -1.88
N ALA A 176 25.38 -23.05 -2.87
CA ALA A 176 26.74 -22.61 -2.68
C ALA A 176 26.73 -21.40 -1.75
N ALA A 177 27.36 -21.55 -0.59
CA ALA A 177 27.84 -20.44 0.19
C ALA A 177 28.82 -19.67 -0.71
N GLN A 178 28.28 -18.75 -1.53
CA GLN A 178 29.04 -17.59 -1.92
C GLN A 178 29.20 -16.77 -0.65
N SER A 179 30.27 -17.08 0.06
CA SER A 179 30.88 -16.20 1.05
C SER A 179 31.37 -14.95 0.32
N GLN A 180 30.44 -14.10 -0.09
CA GLN A 180 30.72 -12.68 -0.19
C GLN A 180 30.72 -12.19 1.25
N ALA A 181 31.85 -11.69 1.70
CA ALA A 181 31.91 -10.89 2.90
C ALA A 181 30.85 -9.78 2.77
N LEU A 182 29.72 -9.96 3.45
CA LEU A 182 28.57 -9.05 3.41
C LEU A 182 29.08 -7.64 3.75
N ALA A 183 28.97 -6.70 2.81
CA ALA A 183 29.44 -5.34 2.98
C ALA A 183 28.71 -4.65 4.13
N ALA A 184 29.38 -3.78 4.87
CA ALA A 184 28.76 -3.02 5.95
C ALA A 184 27.73 -2.03 5.38
N HIS A 185 26.57 -1.95 6.02
CA HIS A 185 25.44 -1.12 5.60
C HIS A 185 25.34 0.15 6.44
N LYS A 186 24.88 1.23 5.80
CA LYS A 186 24.62 2.52 6.45
C LYS A 186 23.12 2.69 6.65
N TYR A 187 22.71 3.15 7.82
CA TYR A 187 21.30 3.29 8.18
C TYR A 187 20.99 4.69 8.66
N ALA A 188 19.81 5.20 8.29
CA ALA A 188 19.29 6.44 8.83
C ALA A 188 17.81 6.30 9.21
N VAL A 189 17.42 6.90 10.33
CA VAL A 189 16.03 6.90 10.79
C VAL A 189 15.58 8.34 10.99
N LEU A 190 14.52 8.73 10.29
CA LEU A 190 13.83 9.99 10.55
C LEU A 190 12.80 9.79 11.64
N ILE A 191 12.81 10.65 12.66
CA ILE A 191 11.80 10.66 13.72
C ILE A 191 10.98 11.93 13.66
N SER A 192 9.66 11.80 13.81
CA SER A 192 8.71 12.93 13.78
C SER A 192 8.22 13.35 15.18
N GLN A 193 8.29 12.45 16.16
CA GLN A 193 7.85 12.66 17.55
C GLN A 193 8.96 12.39 18.57
N PRO A 194 8.99 13.08 19.73
CA PRO A 194 9.98 12.83 20.79
C PRO A 194 10.00 11.38 21.29
N SER A 195 8.84 10.73 21.36
CA SER A 195 8.70 9.35 21.82
C SER A 195 9.40 8.33 20.92
N HIS A 196 9.60 8.64 19.64
CA HIS A 196 10.24 7.74 18.67
C HIS A 196 11.74 7.61 18.88
N LEU A 197 12.37 8.54 19.61
CA LEU A 197 13.80 8.55 19.87
C LEU A 197 14.25 7.27 20.59
N LYS A 198 13.51 6.81 21.60
CA LYS A 198 13.82 5.56 22.32
C LYS A 198 13.76 4.35 21.40
N ALA A 199 12.75 4.29 20.52
CA ALA A 199 12.64 3.21 19.54
C ALA A 199 13.82 3.21 18.57
N ALA A 200 14.15 4.36 17.99
CA ALA A 200 15.26 4.50 17.07
C ALA A 200 16.63 4.17 17.71
N VAL A 201 16.84 4.59 18.97
CA VAL A 201 18.06 4.25 19.74
C VAL A 201 18.14 2.75 20.04
N ASN A 202 17.02 2.13 20.44
CA ASN A 202 16.99 0.68 20.67
C ASN A 202 17.30 -0.09 19.38
N THR A 203 16.74 0.33 18.24
CA THR A 203 17.07 -0.24 16.93
C THR A 203 18.54 -0.07 16.58
N ALA A 204 19.14 1.10 16.85
CA ALA A 204 20.57 1.29 16.64
C ALA A 204 21.42 0.35 17.52
N GLY A 205 20.95 0.03 18.74
CA GLY A 205 21.62 -0.92 19.62
C GLY A 205 21.55 -2.38 19.16
N THR A 206 20.52 -2.76 18.39
CA THR A 206 20.38 -4.14 17.87
C THR A 206 21.04 -4.33 16.50
N ILE A 207 21.14 -3.28 15.70
CA ILE A 207 21.80 -3.30 14.39
C ILE A 207 23.30 -3.02 14.59
N THR A 208 24.04 -4.06 14.97
CA THR A 208 25.50 -4.00 15.20
C THR A 208 26.28 -4.52 13.99
N ALA A 209 27.62 -4.40 14.01
CA ALA A 209 28.50 -4.97 12.98
C ALA A 209 28.39 -6.50 12.87
N GLU A 210 28.09 -7.18 13.98
CA GLU A 210 27.92 -8.64 14.07
C GLU A 210 26.49 -9.12 13.82
N SER A 211 25.53 -8.21 13.78
CA SER A 211 24.13 -8.54 13.50
C SER A 211 23.95 -8.93 12.02
N THR A 212 22.82 -9.57 11.70
CA THR A 212 22.40 -9.82 10.31
C THR A 212 22.42 -8.56 9.44
N TYR A 213 22.23 -7.38 10.06
CA TYR A 213 22.15 -6.09 9.39
C TYR A 213 23.50 -5.39 9.20
N LYS A 214 24.59 -5.89 9.81
CA LYS A 214 25.98 -5.41 9.71
C LYS A 214 26.14 -3.90 9.54
N ARG A 215 26.07 -3.17 10.64
CA ARG A 215 26.09 -1.71 10.62
C ARG A 215 27.49 -1.12 10.56
N GLU A 216 27.70 -0.23 9.58
CA GLU A 216 28.80 0.75 9.58
C GLU A 216 28.39 2.01 10.36
N ASN A 217 27.34 2.70 9.89
CA ASN A 217 26.87 3.98 10.43
C ASN A 217 25.38 3.95 10.78
N PHE A 218 25.00 4.67 11.84
CA PHE A 218 23.60 4.96 12.16
C PHE A 218 23.37 6.46 12.32
N VAL A 219 22.43 7.02 11.56
CA VAL A 219 22.00 8.42 11.71
C VAL A 219 20.57 8.46 12.24
N ILE A 220 20.32 9.29 13.25
CA ILE A 220 18.96 9.65 13.65
C ILE A 220 18.72 11.12 13.29
N MET A 221 17.73 11.35 12.43
CA MET A 221 17.32 12.66 11.92
C MET A 221 16.02 13.10 12.58
N ALA A 222 16.08 14.15 13.40
CA ALA A 222 14.91 14.70 14.09
C ALA A 222 14.21 15.79 13.27
N CYS A 223 12.97 15.52 12.88
CA CYS A 223 12.08 16.45 12.20
C CYS A 223 10.77 16.64 12.98
N GLY A 224 10.03 17.71 12.69
CA GLY A 224 8.76 17.97 13.36
C GLY A 224 8.97 18.18 14.86
N LYS A 225 8.09 17.63 15.69
CA LYS A 225 8.12 17.87 17.14
C LYS A 225 9.29 17.15 17.83
N SER A 226 9.86 16.13 17.20
CA SER A 226 10.99 15.37 17.76
C SER A 226 12.23 16.23 18.08
N VAL A 227 12.36 17.41 17.49
CA VAL A 227 13.47 18.34 17.78
C VAL A 227 13.51 18.76 19.26
N GLU A 228 12.35 18.79 19.93
CA GLU A 228 12.24 19.09 21.36
C GLU A 228 12.93 18.02 22.23
N ALA A 229 13.06 16.78 21.74
CA ALA A 229 13.75 15.70 22.47
C ALA A 229 15.24 15.99 22.69
N PHE A 230 15.83 16.88 21.88
CA PHE A 230 17.24 17.23 21.93
C PHE A 230 17.52 18.50 22.75
N VAL A 231 16.52 19.07 23.44
CA VAL A 231 16.71 20.23 24.32
C VAL A 231 17.45 19.82 25.61
N LYS A 232 18.42 20.64 26.05
CA LYS A 232 19.17 20.44 27.29
C LYS A 232 18.23 20.33 28.49
N GLY A 233 18.50 19.34 29.35
CA GLY A 233 17.69 19.09 30.55
C GLY A 233 16.33 18.43 30.29
N GLY A 234 16.05 18.00 29.06
CA GLY A 234 14.81 17.26 28.74
C GLY A 234 14.86 15.78 29.14
N ASP A 235 13.68 15.14 29.14
CA ASP A 235 13.45 13.75 29.59
C ASP A 235 14.15 12.67 28.74
N MET A 236 14.75 13.06 27.61
CA MET A 236 15.37 12.14 26.66
C MET A 236 16.89 12.08 26.75
N ALA A 237 17.50 12.80 27.70
CA ALA A 237 18.96 12.84 27.86
C ALA A 237 19.59 11.44 27.96
N GLU A 238 19.00 10.54 28.76
CA GLU A 238 19.49 9.17 28.93
C GLU A 238 19.44 8.36 27.62
N ALA A 239 18.38 8.52 26.83
CA ALA A 239 18.24 7.84 25.54
C ALA A 239 19.26 8.36 24.51
N ILE A 240 19.54 9.67 24.53
CA ILE A 240 20.56 10.29 23.67
C ILE A 240 21.95 9.73 24.04
N ASP A 241 22.27 9.67 25.33
CA ASP A 241 23.55 9.13 25.79
C ASP A 241 23.71 7.64 25.47
N ALA A 242 22.63 6.85 25.60
CA ALA A 242 22.61 5.45 25.20
C ALA A 242 22.88 5.30 23.69
N GLY A 243 22.25 6.11 22.84
CA GLY A 243 22.50 6.05 21.40
C GLY A 243 23.90 6.54 21.01
N ARG A 244 24.46 7.55 21.68
CA ARG A 244 25.88 7.94 21.48
C ARG A 244 26.82 6.78 21.79
N LYS A 245 26.61 6.08 22.91
CA LYS A 245 27.38 4.86 23.25
C LYS A 245 27.21 3.76 22.21
N ALA A 246 26.03 3.68 21.59
CA ALA A 246 25.75 2.79 20.49
C ALA A 246 26.24 3.30 19.12
N GLY A 247 27.01 4.39 19.03
CA GLY A 247 27.56 4.90 17.77
C GLY A 247 26.57 5.63 16.87
N VAL A 248 25.47 6.15 17.44
CA VAL A 248 24.49 6.95 16.69
C VAL A 248 25.00 8.38 16.48
N THR A 249 24.85 8.87 15.26
CA THR A 249 25.01 10.29 14.91
C THR A 249 23.65 10.98 14.87
N TYR A 250 23.52 12.10 15.58
CA TYR A 250 22.25 12.85 15.65
C TYR A 250 22.26 14.08 14.76
N ARG A 251 21.17 14.25 14.01
CA ARG A 251 20.89 15.41 13.15
C ARG A 251 19.55 16.03 13.52
N VAL A 252 19.43 17.35 13.49
CA VAL A 252 18.19 18.08 13.79
C VAL A 252 17.81 19.00 12.64
N CYS A 253 16.52 19.03 12.30
CA CYS A 253 15.98 19.82 11.20
C CYS A 253 15.85 21.29 11.58
N GLY A 254 16.63 22.15 10.94
CA GLY A 254 16.63 23.61 11.14
C GLY A 254 15.29 24.26 10.84
N MET A 255 14.57 23.80 9.80
CA MET A 255 13.19 24.24 9.54
C MET A 255 12.24 23.91 10.70
N SER A 256 12.40 22.73 11.32
CA SER A 256 11.58 22.34 12.46
C SER A 256 11.96 23.15 13.70
N MET A 257 13.26 23.33 13.97
CA MET A 257 13.72 24.20 15.05
C MET A 257 13.14 25.61 14.95
N LYS A 258 13.16 26.21 13.75
CA LYS A 258 12.56 27.53 13.51
C LYS A 258 11.06 27.55 13.78
N LYS A 259 10.33 26.48 13.43
CA LYS A 259 8.89 26.35 13.68
C LYS A 259 8.56 26.24 15.17
N PHE A 260 9.41 25.57 15.95
CA PHE A 260 9.25 25.36 17.39
C PHE A 260 10.04 26.38 18.23
N GLU A 261 10.54 27.44 17.62
CA GLU A 261 11.25 28.54 18.29
C GLU A 261 12.45 28.06 19.15
N LEU A 262 13.17 27.05 18.66
CA LEU A 262 14.34 26.49 19.31
C LEU A 262 15.64 27.02 18.70
N ASP A 263 16.57 27.42 19.56
CA ASP A 263 17.92 27.82 19.17
C ASP A 263 18.93 26.69 19.35
N LYS A 264 20.00 26.71 18.54
CA LYS A 264 21.09 25.71 18.62
C LYS A 264 21.74 25.67 20.01
N SER A 265 21.77 26.79 20.74
CA SER A 265 22.32 26.86 22.10
C SER A 265 21.53 26.04 23.12
N MET A 266 20.24 25.79 22.85
CA MET A 266 19.34 25.01 23.69
C MET A 266 19.50 23.52 23.46
N LEU A 267 20.12 23.08 22.36
CA LEU A 267 20.27 21.66 22.05
C LEU A 267 21.44 21.02 22.79
N VAL A 268 21.31 19.75 23.17
CA VAL A 268 22.41 18.95 23.72
C VAL A 268 23.61 18.93 22.77
N ASP A 269 24.81 18.84 23.33
CA ASP A 269 26.04 18.95 22.56
C ASP A 269 26.22 17.77 21.57
N GLY A 270 26.99 17.95 20.49
CA GLY A 270 27.25 16.88 19.52
C GLY A 270 26.09 16.54 18.58
N VAL A 271 25.07 17.41 18.51
CA VAL A 271 24.00 17.34 17.51
C VAL A 271 24.28 18.35 16.39
N GLU A 272 24.17 17.91 15.15
CA GLU A 272 24.33 18.82 13.99
C GLU A 272 22.97 19.27 13.48
N VAL A 273 22.85 20.57 13.21
CA VAL A 273 21.64 21.16 12.64
C VAL A 273 21.80 21.21 11.13
N VAL A 274 20.89 20.56 10.41
CA VAL A 274 20.84 20.60 8.95
C VAL A 274 19.69 21.51 8.50
N PRO A 275 19.81 22.28 7.40
CA PRO A 275 18.79 23.26 7.01
C PRO A 275 17.39 22.64 6.82
N ASN A 276 17.32 21.52 6.09
CA ASN A 276 16.10 20.79 5.82
C ASN A 276 16.35 19.28 6.01
N GLY A 277 15.65 18.69 6.97
CA GLY A 277 15.83 17.29 7.33
C GLY A 277 15.36 16.30 6.26
N LEU A 278 14.31 16.63 5.49
CA LEU A 278 13.80 15.73 4.45
C LEU A 278 14.76 15.65 3.26
N THR A 279 15.29 16.79 2.81
CA THR A 279 16.32 16.79 1.76
C THR A 279 17.59 16.09 2.22
N HIS A 280 17.96 16.26 3.50
CA HIS A 280 19.10 15.53 4.06
C HIS A 280 18.89 14.01 4.06
N MET A 281 17.67 13.52 4.32
CA MET A 281 17.38 12.09 4.21
C MET A 281 17.53 11.58 2.77
N PHE A 282 17.11 12.36 1.77
CA PHE A 282 17.37 12.03 0.36
C PHE A 282 18.88 12.03 0.04
N ASP A 283 19.65 12.99 0.57
CA ASP A 283 21.10 13.02 0.42
C ASP A 283 21.76 11.76 1.01
N LEU A 284 21.26 11.28 2.16
CA LEU A 284 21.72 10.04 2.78
C LEU A 284 21.35 8.82 1.92
N GLN A 285 20.15 8.76 1.35
CA GLN A 285 19.78 7.70 0.39
C GLN A 285 20.73 7.67 -0.81
N LEU A 286 21.07 8.84 -1.38
CA LEU A 286 22.04 8.95 -2.47
C LEU A 286 23.46 8.51 -2.08
N GLN A 287 23.81 8.61 -0.80
CA GLN A 287 25.07 8.10 -0.23
C GLN A 287 25.01 6.60 0.16
N GLY A 288 23.93 5.90 -0.19
CA GLY A 288 23.75 4.47 0.07
C GLY A 288 23.22 4.13 1.45
N TYR A 289 22.58 5.07 2.16
CA TYR A 289 21.90 4.77 3.42
C TYR A 289 20.55 4.10 3.17
N HIS A 290 20.26 3.05 3.93
CA HIS A 290 18.91 2.52 4.09
C HIS A 290 18.15 3.38 5.09
N THR A 291 16.96 3.87 4.72
CA THR A 291 16.22 4.85 5.52
C THR A 291 14.87 4.35 5.98
N VAL A 292 14.49 4.67 7.22
CA VAL A 292 13.16 4.41 7.79
C VAL A 292 12.60 5.71 8.39
N GLU A 293 11.29 5.91 8.33
CA GLU A 293 10.59 7.01 8.99
C GLU A 293 9.69 6.48 10.11
N LEU A 294 9.71 7.16 11.26
CA LEU A 294 8.91 6.87 12.46
C LEU A 294 8.00 8.05 12.82
#